data_AF-A0A354MXF3-F1
#
_entry.id   AF-A0A354MXF3-F1
#
_cell.length_a   1.000
_cell.length_b   1.000
_cell.length_c   1.000
_cell.angle_alpha   90.00
_cell.angle_beta   90.00
_cell.angle_gamma   90.00
#
_symmetry.space_group_name_H-M   'P 1'
#
loop_
_entity.id
_entity.type
_entity.pdbx_description
1 polymer ?
#
loop_
_entity_poly.entity_id
_entity_poly.type
_entity_poly.pdbx_seq_one_letter_code
_entity_poly.pdbx_strand_id
1 'polypeptide(L)'
;MLEQAKWIMAPASIGTVPPEFTKTVTLHGKVKKAIAEVSALGNFEFTVNGARAGEDVLSPGWTSYSHRVQAESYDITRLLKDGENTFSIYVGNGWAVSDIGYRKTKNFVDHISAIAEIRVTFADGHTETFVTDESFSVWSGIVRASELYDGEEVDLTAAHECIGAAVIDTAKKPQIIPRVGEIVKEHERVAAKEFILTPKGERVIDFGQNLAGYPEIRIKGKRGERISLSCAEVLDKDGNFYTENYRFAKSKLTFT
;
A
#
# COMPACT_ATOMS: atom_id res chain seq x y z
N MET A 1 15.75 13.83 8.86
CA MET A 1 14.46 13.26 8.41
C MET A 1 14.13 12.10 9.32
N LEU A 2 12.90 12.05 9.85
CA LEU A 2 12.41 10.99 10.76
C LEU A 2 13.28 10.78 12.04
N GLU A 3 13.87 11.84 12.58
CA GLU A 3 14.84 11.73 13.69
C GLU A 3 14.19 11.45 15.05
N GLN A 4 12.93 11.86 15.22
CA GLN A 4 12.18 11.69 16.47
C GLN A 4 11.19 10.52 16.42
N ALA A 5 10.99 9.93 15.24
CA ALA A 5 10.01 8.89 15.01
C ALA A 5 10.55 7.50 15.38
N LYS A 6 9.66 6.66 15.89
CA LYS A 6 9.96 5.25 16.16
C LYS A 6 9.33 4.39 15.06
N TRP A 7 10.01 3.31 14.70
CA TRP A 7 9.40 2.27 13.88
C TRP A 7 8.32 1.56 14.69
N ILE A 8 7.13 1.42 14.11
CA ILE A 8 5.98 0.78 14.74
C ILE A 8 5.50 -0.42 13.93
N MET A 9 4.95 -1.41 14.62
CA MET A 9 4.35 -2.62 14.04
C MET A 9 3.05 -2.98 14.76
N ALA A 10 2.28 -3.90 14.18
CA ALA A 10 1.07 -4.42 14.81
C ALA A 10 1.39 -5.15 16.13
N PRO A 11 0.52 -5.07 17.15
CA PRO A 11 0.75 -5.71 18.45
C PRO A 11 0.60 -7.25 18.43
N ALA A 12 0.03 -7.79 17.36
CA ALA A 12 -0.18 -9.21 17.15
C ALA A 12 0.00 -9.56 15.66
N SER A 13 0.15 -10.85 15.36
CA SER A 13 0.18 -11.33 13.97
C SER A 13 -1.13 -11.01 13.27
N ILE A 14 -1.01 -10.44 12.08
CA ILE A 14 -2.12 -10.06 11.18
C ILE A 14 -2.26 -11.04 10.00
N GLY A 15 -1.48 -12.12 10.01
CA GLY A 15 -1.42 -13.05 8.89
C GLY A 15 -1.05 -12.34 7.59
N THR A 16 -1.92 -12.45 6.58
CA THR A 16 -1.75 -11.80 5.27
C THR A 16 -2.45 -10.44 5.16
N VAL A 17 -3.19 -10.02 6.19
CA VAL A 17 -4.02 -8.81 6.16
C VAL A 17 -3.12 -7.58 6.35
N PRO A 18 -3.03 -6.65 5.39
CA PRO A 18 -2.30 -5.39 5.56
C PRO A 18 -2.95 -4.53 6.67
N PRO A 19 -2.17 -4.02 7.64
CA PRO A 19 -2.71 -3.18 8.72
C PRO A 19 -2.75 -1.71 8.31
N GLU A 20 -3.67 -0.97 8.92
CA GLU A 20 -3.72 0.49 8.91
C GLU A 20 -3.26 1.04 10.26
N PHE A 21 -2.22 1.89 10.25
CA PHE A 21 -1.76 2.61 11.44
C PHE A 21 -2.37 4.01 11.45
N THR A 22 -3.20 4.33 12.44
CA THR A 22 -3.93 5.59 12.52
C THR A 22 -3.57 6.39 13.77
N LYS A 23 -3.40 7.71 13.64
CA LYS A 23 -3.33 8.64 14.77
C LYS A 23 -4.23 9.84 14.51
N THR A 24 -5.10 10.12 15.46
CA THR A 24 -5.97 11.30 15.44
C THR A 24 -5.39 12.35 16.38
N VAL A 25 -5.29 13.58 15.88
CA VAL A 25 -4.73 14.74 16.59
C VAL A 25 -5.68 15.93 16.47
N THR A 26 -5.65 16.85 17.44
CA THR A 26 -6.39 18.12 17.33
C THR A 26 -5.40 19.25 17.14
N LEU A 27 -5.58 20.02 16.07
CA LEU A 27 -4.76 21.19 15.76
C LEU A 27 -5.39 22.45 16.34
N HIS A 28 -4.59 23.24 17.07
CA HIS A 28 -5.03 24.46 17.73
C HIS A 28 -4.43 25.70 17.06
N GLY A 29 -5.00 26.09 15.93
CA GLY A 29 -4.61 27.31 15.23
C GLY A 29 -4.64 27.17 13.73
N LYS A 30 -4.40 28.29 13.04
CA LYS A 30 -4.38 28.31 11.58
C LYS A 30 -3.07 27.69 11.07
N VAL A 31 -3.17 26.57 10.37
CA VAL A 31 -2.03 25.92 9.71
C VAL A 31 -1.49 26.83 8.61
N LYS A 32 -0.16 27.01 8.60
CA LYS A 32 0.57 27.72 7.53
C LYS A 32 1.23 26.73 6.55
N LYS A 33 1.81 25.65 7.07
CA LYS A 33 2.47 24.60 6.29
C LYS A 33 2.46 23.30 7.07
N ALA A 34 2.30 22.17 6.41
CA ALA A 34 2.47 20.85 7.00
C ALA A 34 3.18 19.89 6.04
N ILE A 35 4.25 19.27 6.53
CA ILE A 35 5.04 18.28 5.78
C ILE A 35 5.01 16.95 6.53
N ALA A 36 4.73 15.87 5.82
CA ALA A 36 4.86 14.52 6.34
C ALA A 36 6.05 13.82 5.67
N GLU A 37 6.96 13.27 6.45
CA GLU A 37 7.97 12.31 6.00
C GLU A 37 7.48 10.91 6.40
N VAL A 38 7.45 9.95 5.46
CA VAL A 38 6.86 8.62 5.69
C VAL A 38 7.71 7.54 5.02
N SER A 39 7.87 6.40 5.69
CA SER A 39 8.51 5.19 5.14
C SER A 39 7.91 3.92 5.74
N ALA A 40 8.21 2.79 5.11
CA ALA A 40 7.84 1.47 5.59
C ALA A 40 8.91 0.41 5.23
N LEU A 41 9.03 -0.62 6.07
CA LEU A 41 9.52 -1.94 5.63
C LEU A 41 8.29 -2.68 5.11
N GLY A 42 8.08 -2.55 3.81
CA GLY A 42 6.84 -2.94 3.13
C GLY A 42 6.55 -1.94 2.01
N ASN A 43 5.32 -1.95 1.50
CA ASN A 43 4.80 -0.86 0.68
C ASN A 43 3.72 -0.11 1.45
N PHE A 44 3.63 1.21 1.32
CA PHE A 44 2.63 1.99 2.04
C PHE A 44 1.81 2.93 1.15
N GLU A 45 0.60 3.23 1.63
CA GLU A 45 -0.19 4.39 1.22
C GLU A 45 -0.39 5.29 2.45
N PHE A 46 -0.10 6.58 2.31
CA PHE A 46 -0.30 7.57 3.36
C PHE A 46 -1.51 8.46 3.04
N THR A 47 -2.44 8.56 3.99
CA THR A 47 -3.63 9.40 3.85
C THR A 47 -3.79 10.33 5.04
N VAL A 48 -4.41 11.48 4.78
CA VAL A 48 -4.79 12.49 5.77
C VAL A 48 -6.27 12.74 5.61
N ASN A 49 -7.05 12.51 6.68
CA ASN A 49 -8.52 12.62 6.64
C ASN A 49 -9.16 11.78 5.52
N GLY A 50 -8.58 10.62 5.21
CA GLY A 50 -9.03 9.73 4.14
C GLY A 50 -8.62 10.14 2.71
N ALA A 51 -7.93 11.27 2.54
CA ALA A 51 -7.40 11.70 1.24
C ALA A 51 -5.92 11.31 1.11
N ARG A 52 -5.53 10.72 -0.02
CA ARG A 52 -4.13 10.36 -0.30
C ARG A 52 -3.23 11.59 -0.32
N ALA A 53 -2.04 11.46 0.29
CA ALA A 53 -1.05 12.53 0.39
C ALA A 53 -0.23 12.74 -0.90
N GLY A 54 -0.18 11.74 -1.77
CA GLY A 54 0.54 11.76 -3.04
C GLY A 54 -0.11 10.88 -4.11
N GLU A 55 0.44 10.92 -5.31
CA GLU A 55 0.02 10.13 -6.48
C GLU A 55 0.85 8.84 -6.65
N ASP A 56 1.87 8.68 -5.82
CA ASP A 56 2.78 7.55 -5.85
C ASP A 56 2.09 6.27 -5.39
N VAL A 57 2.48 5.16 -6.02
CA VAL A 57 2.07 3.80 -5.70
C VAL A 57 3.32 2.95 -5.47
N LEU A 58 3.19 1.91 -4.66
CA LEU A 58 4.32 1.02 -4.31
C LEU A 58 5.52 1.77 -3.68
N SER A 59 5.26 2.87 -2.97
CA SER A 59 6.26 3.53 -2.12
C SER A 59 6.60 2.65 -0.92
N PRO A 60 7.84 2.67 -0.39
CA PRO A 60 8.98 3.51 -0.77
C PRO A 60 9.87 2.86 -1.87
N GLY A 61 9.34 1.91 -2.64
CA GLY A 61 10.06 1.16 -3.67
C GLY A 61 10.91 0.01 -3.12
N TRP A 62 11.83 -0.49 -3.95
CA TRP A 62 12.66 -1.66 -3.64
C TRP A 62 14.13 -1.29 -3.43
N THR A 63 14.65 -1.48 -2.22
CA THR A 63 16.05 -1.23 -1.86
C THR A 63 16.71 -2.47 -1.24
N SER A 64 18.01 -2.37 -0.93
CA SER A 64 18.67 -3.35 -0.06
C SER A 64 18.34 -3.02 1.40
N TYR A 65 17.29 -3.64 1.93
CA TYR A 65 16.75 -3.37 3.28
C TYR A 65 17.72 -3.70 4.44
N SER A 66 18.83 -4.41 4.17
CA SER A 66 19.91 -4.56 5.15
C SER A 66 20.81 -3.32 5.28
N HIS A 67 20.70 -2.37 4.35
CA HIS A 67 21.50 -1.15 4.29
C HIS A 67 20.64 0.10 4.38
N ARG A 68 19.63 0.24 3.51
CA ARG A 68 18.86 1.47 3.37
C ARG A 68 17.39 1.24 3.00
N VAL A 69 16.55 2.18 3.41
CA VAL A 69 15.16 2.34 2.96
C VAL A 69 14.92 3.81 2.61
N GLN A 70 14.04 4.07 1.64
CA GLN A 70 13.71 5.44 1.24
C GLN A 70 12.54 5.98 2.06
N ALA A 71 12.51 7.29 2.24
CA ALA A 71 11.38 8.01 2.80
C ALA A 71 10.84 9.02 1.79
N GLU A 72 9.52 9.10 1.75
CA GLU A 72 8.75 10.03 0.93
C GLU A 72 8.43 11.29 1.74
N SER A 73 8.37 12.44 1.07
CA SER A 73 8.02 13.72 1.68
C SER A 73 6.81 14.33 0.99
N TYR A 74 5.73 14.56 1.73
CA TYR A 74 4.47 15.06 1.24
C TYR A 74 4.14 16.43 1.83
N ASP A 75 3.76 17.39 0.99
CA ASP A 75 3.10 18.61 1.45
C ASP A 75 1.61 18.33 1.66
N ILE A 76 1.23 18.16 2.93
CA ILE A 76 -0.14 17.83 3.34
C ILE A 76 -0.93 19.06 3.79
N THR A 77 -0.41 20.27 3.58
CA THR A 77 -1.00 21.53 4.10
C THR A 77 -2.47 21.66 3.73
N ARG A 78 -2.85 21.26 2.52
CA ARG A 78 -4.22 21.37 1.99
C ARG A 78 -5.14 20.22 2.38
N LEU A 79 -4.60 19.17 2.99
CA LEU A 79 -5.37 18.01 3.46
C LEU A 79 -5.81 18.15 4.92
N LEU A 80 -5.18 19.08 5.65
CA LEU A 80 -5.54 19.38 7.02
C LEU A 80 -6.80 20.25 7.08
N LYS A 81 -7.60 20.02 8.11
CA LYS A 81 -8.77 20.81 8.49
C LYS A 81 -8.59 21.42 9.88
N ASP A 82 -9.41 22.40 10.23
CA ASP A 82 -9.42 22.94 11.58
C ASP A 82 -9.88 21.88 12.59
N GLY A 83 -9.24 21.83 13.75
CA GLY A 83 -9.56 20.87 14.80
C GLY A 83 -8.99 19.48 14.53
N GLU A 84 -9.84 18.46 14.59
CA GLU A 84 -9.42 17.06 14.54
C GLU A 84 -8.91 16.65 13.15
N ASN A 85 -7.78 15.95 13.09
CA ASN A 85 -7.20 15.40 11.87
C ASN A 85 -6.71 13.98 12.11
N THR A 86 -6.91 13.08 11.14
CA THR A 86 -6.43 11.70 11.21
C THR A 86 -5.34 11.47 10.17
N PHE A 87 -4.20 10.94 10.64
CA PHE A 87 -3.11 10.44 9.80
C PHE A 87 -3.20 8.92 9.75
N SER A 88 -3.16 8.35 8.54
CA SER A 88 -3.24 6.91 8.33
C SER A 88 -2.12 6.41 7.43
N ILE A 89 -1.45 5.34 7.83
CA ILE A 89 -0.44 4.63 7.03
C ILE A 89 -0.95 3.21 6.81
N TYR A 90 -1.38 2.88 5.58
CA TYR A 90 -1.77 1.52 5.21
C TYR A 90 -0.57 0.78 4.63
N VAL A 91 -0.22 -0.39 5.16
CA VAL A 91 1.07 -1.02 4.81
C VAL A 91 0.92 -2.46 4.32
N GLY A 92 1.25 -2.73 3.07
CA GLY A 92 1.33 -4.07 2.50
C GLY A 92 2.73 -4.68 2.61
N ASN A 93 2.83 -6.00 2.34
CA ASN A 93 4.08 -6.76 2.43
C ASN A 93 5.20 -6.18 1.54
N GLY A 94 4.84 -5.81 0.32
CA GLY A 94 5.75 -5.22 -0.65
C GLY A 94 7.02 -6.04 -0.89
N TRP A 95 8.05 -5.45 -1.49
CA TRP A 95 9.29 -6.19 -1.74
C TRP A 95 10.04 -6.58 -0.45
N ALA A 96 9.79 -5.90 0.66
CA ALA A 96 10.50 -6.18 1.91
C ALA A 96 10.11 -7.54 2.49
N VAL A 97 8.81 -7.87 2.48
CA VAL A 97 8.25 -9.02 3.19
C VAL A 97 7.69 -10.08 2.24
N SER A 98 7.20 -9.70 1.05
CA SER A 98 6.68 -10.68 0.08
C SER A 98 7.75 -11.69 -0.34
N ASP A 99 7.31 -12.86 -0.78
CA ASP A 99 8.18 -13.87 -1.36
C ASP A 99 8.62 -13.48 -2.78
N ILE A 100 9.86 -13.02 -2.93
CA ILE A 100 10.42 -12.53 -4.19
C ILE A 100 11.33 -13.59 -4.87
N GLY A 101 11.49 -13.46 -6.18
CA GLY A 101 12.38 -14.28 -7.00
C GLY A 101 11.71 -15.51 -7.62
N TYR A 102 12.48 -16.21 -8.45
CA TYR A 102 11.99 -17.30 -9.31
C TYR A 102 11.22 -18.39 -8.57
N ARG A 103 11.68 -18.76 -7.36
CA ARG A 103 11.09 -19.81 -6.53
C ARG A 103 10.28 -19.29 -5.34
N LYS A 104 10.11 -17.97 -5.18
CA LYS A 104 9.43 -17.38 -4.02
C LYS A 104 10.00 -17.85 -2.68
N THR A 105 11.31 -17.72 -2.51
CA THR A 105 12.01 -18.18 -1.30
C THR A 105 12.83 -17.06 -0.64
N LYS A 106 12.53 -15.81 -0.99
CA LYS A 106 13.25 -14.65 -0.49
C LYS A 106 12.27 -13.61 0.02
N ASN A 107 12.13 -13.56 1.32
CA ASN A 107 11.74 -12.36 2.06
C ASN A 107 13.04 -11.68 2.56
N PHE A 108 13.06 -10.35 2.60
CA PHE A 108 14.25 -9.60 3.08
C PHE A 108 14.11 -9.16 4.53
N VAL A 109 12.86 -9.05 5.00
CA VAL A 109 12.45 -8.70 6.36
C VAL A 109 11.31 -9.64 6.75
N ASP A 110 11.25 -10.00 8.03
CA ASP A 110 10.28 -11.00 8.52
C ASP A 110 8.88 -10.42 8.79
N HIS A 111 8.76 -9.09 8.90
CA HIS A 111 7.51 -8.41 9.20
C HIS A 111 7.49 -6.97 8.67
N ILE A 112 6.27 -6.45 8.55
CA ILE A 112 6.02 -5.07 8.17
C ILE A 112 6.28 -4.12 9.34
N SER A 113 6.81 -2.92 9.04
CA SER A 113 6.86 -1.81 9.99
C SER A 113 6.69 -0.46 9.31
N ALA A 114 6.12 0.52 10.00
CA ALA A 114 5.91 1.89 9.51
C ALA A 114 6.71 2.91 10.33
N ILE A 115 7.04 4.04 9.72
CA ILE A 115 7.62 5.20 10.41
C ILE A 115 7.16 6.50 9.74
N ALA A 116 6.78 7.50 10.54
CA ALA A 116 6.42 8.82 10.04
C ALA A 116 6.72 9.94 11.04
N GLU A 117 7.05 11.13 10.50
CA GLU A 117 7.16 12.39 11.22
C GLU A 117 6.35 13.43 10.44
N ILE A 118 5.30 13.96 11.07
CA ILE A 118 4.42 14.99 10.51
C ILE A 118 4.70 16.29 11.25
N ARG A 119 5.19 17.29 10.54
CA ARG A 119 5.53 18.61 11.09
C ARG A 119 4.53 19.65 10.59
N VAL A 120 3.85 20.31 11.52
CA VAL A 120 2.84 21.34 11.25
C VAL A 120 3.36 22.67 11.78
N THR A 121 3.56 23.64 10.90
CA THR A 121 3.89 25.03 11.24
C THR A 121 2.63 25.89 11.15
N PHE A 122 2.34 26.63 12.21
CA PHE A 122 1.16 27.48 12.33
C PHE A 122 1.46 28.94 11.91
N ALA A 123 0.39 29.71 11.73
CA ALA A 123 0.47 31.10 11.25
C ALA A 123 1.18 32.06 12.22
N ASP A 124 1.15 31.77 13.52
CA ASP A 124 1.86 32.51 14.57
C ASP A 124 3.35 32.13 14.71
N GLY A 125 3.80 31.13 13.94
CA GLY A 125 5.19 30.67 13.89
C GLY A 125 5.52 29.47 14.77
N HIS A 126 4.62 29.00 15.65
CA HIS A 126 4.89 27.78 16.41
C HIS A 126 4.81 26.53 15.51
N THR A 127 5.42 25.43 15.95
CA THR A 127 5.44 24.16 15.22
C THR A 127 5.09 23.02 16.16
N GLU A 128 4.22 22.13 15.71
CA GLU A 128 3.93 20.85 16.34
C GLU A 128 4.46 19.72 15.47
N THR A 129 4.94 18.65 16.12
CA THR A 129 5.44 17.45 15.44
C THR A 129 4.73 16.23 15.98
N PHE A 130 4.12 15.45 15.09
CA PHE A 130 3.49 14.18 15.39
C PHE A 130 4.33 13.06 14.81
N VAL A 131 4.74 12.12 15.65
CA VAL A 131 5.60 11.01 15.27
C VAL A 131 4.91 9.68 15.45
N THR A 132 5.31 8.68 14.68
CA THR A 132 4.98 7.28 14.95
C THR A 132 5.57 6.83 16.28
N ASP A 133 4.68 6.35 17.14
CA ASP A 133 4.91 5.91 18.51
C ASP A 133 3.76 4.97 18.93
N GLU A 134 3.76 4.55 20.19
CA GLU A 134 2.75 3.67 20.78
C GLU A 134 1.33 4.27 20.86
N SER A 135 1.14 5.56 20.51
CA SER A 135 -0.19 6.19 20.49
C SER A 135 -0.96 5.95 19.19
N PHE A 136 -0.31 5.39 18.16
CA PHE A 136 -1.01 4.93 16.96
C PHE A 136 -1.89 3.72 17.29
N SER A 137 -3.11 3.71 16.77
CA SER A 137 -3.97 2.54 16.74
C SER A 137 -3.76 1.75 15.47
N VAL A 138 -3.87 0.43 15.54
CA VAL A 138 -3.69 -0.49 14.42
C VAL A 138 -5.04 -1.13 14.10
N TRP A 139 -5.40 -1.14 12.82
CA TRP A 139 -6.68 -1.63 12.34
C TRP A 139 -6.53 -2.59 11.17
N SER A 140 -7.50 -3.48 10.99
CA SER A 140 -7.60 -4.35 9.83
C SER A 140 -8.35 -3.67 8.67
N GLY A 141 -7.82 -3.77 7.45
CA GLY A 141 -8.46 -3.22 6.26
C GLY A 141 -9.32 -4.23 5.49
N ILE A 142 -9.95 -3.77 4.40
CA ILE A 142 -10.71 -4.62 3.47
C ILE A 142 -9.81 -5.55 2.64
N VAL A 143 -8.54 -5.22 2.46
CA VAL A 143 -7.57 -6.10 1.80
C VAL A 143 -7.20 -7.22 2.76
N ARG A 144 -7.32 -8.46 2.29
CA ARG A 144 -7.10 -9.69 3.07
C ARG A 144 -5.77 -10.37 2.75
N ALA A 145 -5.23 -10.10 1.56
CA ALA A 145 -3.88 -10.48 1.16
C ALA A 145 -3.38 -9.50 0.09
N SER A 146 -2.11 -9.10 0.14
CA SER A 146 -1.49 -8.20 -0.84
C SER A 146 -0.08 -8.69 -1.17
N GLU A 147 0.09 -9.28 -2.35
CA GLU A 147 1.35 -9.88 -2.80
C GLU A 147 1.73 -9.42 -4.21
N LEU A 148 3.00 -9.05 -4.40
CA LEU A 148 3.50 -8.55 -5.68
C LEU A 148 3.38 -9.55 -6.84
N TYR A 149 3.49 -10.85 -6.55
CA TYR A 149 3.40 -11.91 -7.56
C TYR A 149 2.06 -12.63 -7.60
N ASP A 150 1.37 -12.72 -6.45
CA ASP A 150 0.11 -13.44 -6.37
C ASP A 150 -1.12 -12.57 -6.61
N GLY A 151 -0.96 -11.26 -6.45
CA GLY A 151 -2.03 -10.27 -6.55
C GLY A 151 -2.64 -9.98 -5.19
N GLU A 152 -3.89 -9.57 -5.21
CA GLU A 152 -4.59 -9.01 -4.05
C GLU A 152 -5.94 -9.69 -3.85
N GLU A 153 -6.28 -9.98 -2.60
CA GLU A 153 -7.61 -10.41 -2.21
C GLU A 153 -8.27 -9.30 -1.39
N VAL A 154 -9.41 -8.81 -1.87
CA VAL A 154 -10.21 -7.77 -1.23
C VAL A 154 -11.56 -8.34 -0.84
N ASP A 155 -11.95 -8.13 0.41
CA ASP A 155 -13.28 -8.43 0.93
C ASP A 155 -13.98 -7.14 1.35
N LEU A 156 -14.88 -6.66 0.49
CA LEU A 156 -15.66 -5.44 0.70
C LEU A 156 -16.74 -5.61 1.77
N THR A 157 -16.97 -6.84 2.25
CA THR A 157 -17.95 -7.16 3.28
C THR A 157 -17.38 -7.14 4.68
N ALA A 158 -16.06 -7.27 4.79
CA ALA A 158 -15.41 -7.52 6.05
C ALA A 158 -15.19 -6.25 6.87
N ALA A 159 -15.21 -6.43 8.20
CA ALA A 159 -15.23 -5.32 9.15
C ALA A 159 -13.88 -4.60 9.22
N HIS A 160 -13.94 -3.33 9.60
CA HIS A 160 -12.79 -2.53 10.00
C HIS A 160 -12.61 -2.69 11.51
N GLU A 161 -11.70 -3.56 11.93
CA GLU A 161 -11.56 -3.97 13.33
C GLU A 161 -10.29 -3.39 13.94
N CYS A 162 -10.39 -2.91 15.19
CA CYS A 162 -9.23 -2.47 15.95
C CYS A 162 -8.45 -3.69 16.43
N ILE A 163 -7.18 -3.78 16.03
CA ILE A 163 -6.23 -4.81 16.45
C ILE A 163 -5.61 -4.44 17.79
N GLY A 164 -5.43 -3.14 18.05
CA GLY A 164 -4.91 -2.60 19.32
C GLY A 164 -3.99 -1.41 19.10
N ALA A 165 -3.31 -0.98 20.15
CA ALA A 165 -2.26 0.03 20.04
C ALA A 165 -1.03 -0.54 19.32
N ALA A 166 -0.34 0.30 18.55
CA ALA A 166 0.90 -0.06 17.89
C ALA A 166 2.00 -0.33 18.92
N VAL A 167 2.92 -1.22 18.58
CA VAL A 167 4.10 -1.52 19.41
C VAL A 167 5.36 -1.07 18.70
N ILE A 168 6.38 -0.71 19.49
CA ILE A 168 7.67 -0.30 18.93
C ILE A 168 8.39 -1.53 18.38
N ASP A 169 8.81 -1.41 17.13
CA ASP A 169 9.63 -2.41 16.49
C ASP A 169 11.10 -2.21 16.88
N THR A 170 11.60 -3.11 17.70
CA THR A 170 12.96 -3.07 18.26
C THR A 170 14.00 -3.79 17.38
N ALA A 171 13.57 -4.37 16.24
CA ALA A 171 14.50 -5.01 15.32
C ALA A 171 15.47 -3.98 14.70
N LYS A 172 16.65 -4.44 14.28
CA LYS A 172 17.62 -3.57 13.59
C LYS A 172 17.00 -2.99 12.32
N LYS A 173 17.08 -1.67 12.16
CA LYS A 173 16.51 -0.96 11.00
C LYS A 173 17.59 -0.49 10.02
N PRO A 174 17.28 -0.43 8.71
CA PRO A 174 18.17 0.18 7.73
C PRO A 174 18.32 1.68 7.98
N GLN A 175 19.36 2.26 7.37
CA GLN A 175 19.48 3.70 7.27
C GLN A 175 18.32 4.25 6.44
N ILE A 176 17.64 5.27 6.94
CA ILE A 176 16.63 5.99 6.18
C ILE A 176 17.34 7.03 5.32
N ILE A 177 17.00 7.06 4.03
CA ILE A 177 17.49 8.07 3.09
C ILE A 177 16.31 8.78 2.43
N PRO A 178 16.46 10.04 1.98
CA PRO A 178 15.48 10.66 1.10
C PRO A 178 15.27 9.82 -0.17
N ARG A 179 14.09 9.92 -0.77
CA ARG A 179 13.83 9.34 -2.09
C ARG A 179 14.91 9.75 -3.09
N VAL A 180 15.39 8.76 -3.83
CA VAL A 180 16.26 8.89 -4.99
C VAL A 180 15.53 8.35 -6.21
N GLY A 181 15.41 9.18 -7.25
CA GLY A 181 14.71 8.83 -8.49
C GLY A 181 13.21 9.15 -8.44
N GLU A 182 12.54 8.86 -9.55
CA GLU A 182 11.15 9.24 -9.78
C GLU A 182 10.15 8.43 -8.97
N ILE A 183 8.96 9.00 -8.80
CA ILE A 183 7.81 8.29 -8.24
C ILE A 183 7.28 7.25 -9.23
N VAL A 184 6.92 6.07 -8.72
CA VAL A 184 6.04 5.17 -9.47
C VAL A 184 4.63 5.69 -9.27
N LYS A 185 3.92 6.00 -10.34
CA LYS A 185 2.56 6.52 -10.31
C LYS A 185 1.74 5.93 -11.45
N GLU A 186 0.42 6.00 -11.33
CA GLU A 186 -0.49 5.71 -12.44
C GLU A 186 -0.24 6.73 -13.57
N HIS A 187 0.32 6.28 -14.70
CA HIS A 187 0.66 7.16 -15.82
C HIS A 187 -0.44 7.20 -16.89
N GLU A 188 -0.92 6.03 -17.33
CA GLU A 188 -1.89 5.90 -18.41
C GLU A 188 -3.08 5.04 -17.98
N ARG A 189 -4.25 5.31 -18.57
CA ARG A 189 -5.46 4.51 -18.40
C ARG A 189 -5.88 3.96 -19.76
N VAL A 190 -5.77 2.64 -19.92
CA VAL A 190 -6.12 1.95 -21.16
C VAL A 190 -7.48 1.27 -20.96
N ALA A 191 -8.45 1.65 -21.79
CA ALA A 191 -9.76 1.01 -21.77
C ALA A 191 -9.71 -0.38 -22.39
N ALA A 192 -10.61 -1.28 -21.97
CA ALA A 192 -10.79 -2.56 -22.62
C ALA A 192 -11.10 -2.37 -24.11
N LYS A 193 -10.34 -3.05 -24.97
CA LYS A 193 -10.50 -3.01 -26.43
C LYS A 193 -11.54 -4.02 -26.89
N GLU A 194 -11.49 -5.23 -26.35
CA GLU A 194 -12.34 -6.35 -26.79
C GLU A 194 -12.68 -7.31 -25.64
N PHE A 195 -13.85 -7.96 -25.76
CA PHE A 195 -14.26 -9.06 -24.89
C PHE A 195 -14.29 -10.35 -25.72
N ILE A 196 -13.49 -11.32 -25.31
CA ILE A 196 -13.30 -12.58 -26.02
C ILE A 196 -13.95 -13.71 -25.22
N LEU A 197 -14.72 -14.56 -25.89
CA LEU A 197 -15.06 -15.89 -25.40
C LEU A 197 -14.13 -16.89 -26.09
N THR A 198 -13.21 -17.47 -25.35
CA THR A 198 -12.21 -18.41 -25.88
C THR A 198 -12.87 -19.75 -26.27
N PRO A 199 -12.19 -20.61 -27.05
CA PRO A 199 -12.69 -21.96 -27.36
C PRO A 199 -12.93 -22.86 -26.14
N LYS A 200 -12.18 -22.67 -25.05
CA LYS A 200 -12.39 -23.35 -23.75
C LYS A 200 -13.44 -22.67 -22.86
N GLY A 201 -14.03 -21.55 -23.28
CA GLY A 201 -15.13 -20.88 -22.60
C GLY A 201 -14.72 -19.85 -21.54
N GLU A 202 -13.44 -19.51 -21.42
CA GLU A 202 -12.99 -18.37 -20.61
C GLU A 202 -13.51 -17.05 -21.18
N ARG A 203 -13.85 -16.12 -20.27
CA ARG A 203 -14.18 -14.73 -20.62
C ARG A 203 -12.93 -13.90 -20.44
N VAL A 204 -12.40 -13.37 -21.53
CA VAL A 204 -11.14 -12.60 -21.55
C VAL A 204 -11.41 -11.16 -21.94
N ILE A 205 -10.74 -10.23 -21.26
CA ILE A 205 -10.72 -8.81 -21.59
C ILE A 205 -9.38 -8.53 -22.25
N ASP A 206 -9.39 -8.18 -23.54
CA ASP A 206 -8.19 -7.73 -24.24
C ASP A 206 -8.10 -6.20 -24.16
N PHE A 207 -6.98 -5.70 -23.63
CA PHE A 207 -6.67 -4.27 -23.58
C PHE A 207 -5.97 -3.78 -24.85
N GLY A 208 -5.60 -4.68 -25.76
CA GLY A 208 -4.93 -4.39 -27.03
C GLY A 208 -3.45 -4.03 -26.88
N GLN A 209 -2.91 -4.06 -25.66
CA GLN A 209 -1.53 -3.73 -25.33
C GLN A 209 -1.09 -4.57 -24.11
N ASN A 210 0.10 -5.17 -24.19
CA ASN A 210 0.74 -5.73 -23.00
C ASN A 210 1.32 -4.59 -22.16
N LEU A 211 0.91 -4.48 -20.90
CA LEU A 211 1.19 -3.36 -20.00
C LEU A 211 1.48 -3.84 -18.58
N ALA A 212 2.23 -3.04 -17.83
CA ALA A 212 2.49 -3.28 -16.41
C ALA A 212 1.62 -2.34 -15.56
N GLY A 213 0.84 -2.91 -14.65
CA GLY A 213 -0.10 -2.17 -13.81
C GLY A 213 -1.16 -3.10 -13.22
N TYR A 214 -2.32 -2.54 -12.91
CA TYR A 214 -3.47 -3.27 -12.38
C TYR A 214 -4.77 -2.71 -12.98
N PRO A 215 -5.81 -3.54 -13.16
CA PRO A 215 -7.10 -3.08 -13.66
C PRO A 215 -7.88 -2.27 -12.62
N GLU A 216 -8.51 -1.18 -13.05
CA GLU A 216 -9.62 -0.56 -12.32
C GLU A 216 -10.92 -1.27 -12.71
N ILE A 217 -11.75 -1.59 -11.72
CA ILE A 217 -12.98 -2.36 -11.94
C ILE A 217 -14.14 -1.68 -11.24
N ARG A 218 -15.28 -1.60 -11.93
CA ARG A 218 -16.56 -1.22 -11.35
C ARG A 218 -17.48 -2.44 -11.37
N ILE A 219 -17.82 -2.91 -10.18
CA ILE A 219 -18.59 -4.14 -9.99
C ILE A 219 -19.95 -3.80 -9.40
N LYS A 220 -20.99 -4.49 -9.88
CA LYS A 220 -22.30 -4.55 -9.24
C LYS A 220 -22.67 -6.01 -9.05
N GLY A 221 -22.78 -6.44 -7.81
CA GLY A 221 -23.11 -7.82 -7.42
C GLY A 221 -23.86 -7.86 -6.10
N LYS A 222 -24.20 -9.06 -5.64
CA LYS A 222 -24.76 -9.28 -4.31
C LYS A 222 -23.63 -9.39 -3.29
N ARG A 223 -23.92 -8.98 -2.04
CA ARG A 223 -22.97 -9.10 -0.93
C ARG A 223 -22.47 -10.54 -0.80
N GLY A 224 -21.15 -10.73 -0.78
CA GLY A 224 -20.51 -12.04 -0.66
C GLY A 224 -20.33 -12.80 -1.98
N GLU A 225 -20.74 -12.23 -3.12
CA GLU A 225 -20.38 -12.79 -4.43
C GLU A 225 -18.90 -12.51 -4.72
N ARG A 226 -18.17 -13.56 -5.10
CA ARG A 226 -16.74 -13.46 -5.40
C ARG A 226 -16.50 -13.27 -6.90
N ILE A 227 -15.72 -12.26 -7.24
CA ILE A 227 -15.16 -12.06 -8.58
C ILE A 227 -13.66 -12.32 -8.53
N SER A 228 -13.14 -12.97 -9.58
CA SER A 228 -11.73 -13.24 -9.73
C SER A 228 -11.26 -12.82 -11.12
N LEU A 229 -10.15 -12.10 -11.18
CA LEU A 229 -9.51 -11.68 -12.40
C LEU A 229 -8.09 -12.21 -12.38
N SER A 230 -7.74 -13.01 -13.39
CA SER A 230 -6.36 -13.39 -13.64
C SER A 230 -5.82 -12.50 -14.76
N CYS A 231 -4.56 -12.09 -14.65
CA CYS A 231 -3.85 -11.39 -15.72
C CYS A 231 -3.01 -12.39 -16.53
N ALA A 232 -2.87 -12.15 -17.84
CA ALA A 232 -2.00 -12.92 -18.74
C ALA A 232 -1.42 -11.99 -19.82
N GLU A 233 -0.24 -12.32 -20.34
CA GLU A 233 0.39 -11.55 -21.43
C GLU A 233 -0.06 -12.02 -22.82
N VAL A 234 -0.45 -13.29 -22.95
CA VAL A 234 -0.71 -13.93 -24.24
C VAL A 234 -1.86 -14.93 -24.15
N LEU A 235 -2.44 -15.24 -25.31
CA LEU A 235 -3.26 -16.43 -25.51
C LEU A 235 -2.39 -17.57 -26.05
N ASP A 236 -2.78 -18.82 -25.79
CA ASP A 236 -2.13 -19.98 -26.39
C ASP A 236 -2.40 -20.08 -27.90
N LYS A 237 -1.76 -21.04 -28.56
CA LYS A 237 -1.90 -21.26 -30.02
C LYS A 237 -3.34 -21.53 -30.47
N ASP A 238 -4.21 -21.95 -29.55
CA ASP A 238 -5.61 -22.28 -29.80
C ASP A 238 -6.53 -21.11 -29.37
N GLY A 239 -5.97 -19.97 -28.95
CA GLY A 239 -6.70 -18.77 -28.55
C GLY A 239 -7.26 -18.80 -27.12
N ASN A 240 -6.72 -19.64 -26.23
CA ASN A 240 -7.16 -19.71 -24.83
C ASN A 240 -6.23 -18.95 -23.88
N PHE A 241 -6.72 -18.64 -22.68
CA PHE A 241 -5.97 -17.90 -21.68
C PHE A 241 -4.72 -18.69 -21.22
N TYR A 242 -3.55 -18.04 -21.17
CA TYR A 242 -2.28 -18.73 -20.91
C TYR A 242 -1.45 -18.03 -19.81
N THR A 243 -1.15 -18.76 -18.74
CA THR A 243 -0.35 -18.27 -17.61
C THR A 243 0.78 -19.22 -17.19
N GLU A 244 1.03 -20.31 -17.92
CA GLU A 244 2.06 -21.27 -17.50
C GLU A 244 3.47 -20.64 -17.47
N ASN A 245 3.72 -19.62 -18.31
CA ASN A 245 4.97 -18.85 -18.30
C ASN A 245 5.20 -18.04 -17.02
N TYR A 246 4.14 -17.80 -16.21
CA TYR A 246 4.26 -17.08 -14.93
C TYR A 246 4.80 -17.96 -13.81
N ARG A 247 4.92 -19.27 -14.03
CA ARG A 247 5.47 -20.24 -13.08
C ARG A 247 4.65 -20.22 -11.77
N PHE A 248 5.22 -19.69 -10.70
CA PHE A 248 4.60 -19.65 -9.37
C PHE A 248 3.78 -18.38 -9.12
N ALA A 249 3.88 -17.35 -9.96
CA ALA A 249 3.11 -16.12 -9.80
C ALA A 249 1.66 -16.35 -10.23
N LYS A 250 0.69 -16.14 -9.33
CA LYS A 250 -0.73 -16.30 -9.65
C LYS A 250 -1.27 -15.14 -10.47
N SER A 251 -0.72 -13.93 -10.30
CA SER A 251 -1.18 -12.69 -10.96
C SER A 251 -2.71 -12.54 -10.93
N LYS A 252 -3.31 -12.71 -9.75
CA LYS A 252 -4.75 -12.85 -9.58
C LYS A 252 -5.30 -11.85 -8.57
N LEU A 253 -6.32 -11.12 -8.96
CA LEU A 253 -7.11 -10.26 -8.10
C LEU A 253 -8.42 -10.96 -7.73
N THR A 254 -8.81 -10.87 -6.46
CA THR A 254 -10.11 -11.33 -5.98
C THR A 254 -10.84 -10.21 -5.27
N PHE A 255 -12.14 -10.07 -5.55
CA PHE A 255 -13.06 -9.19 -4.83
C PHE A 255 -14.24 -10.01 -4.29
N THR A 256 -14.63 -9.83 -3.04
CA THR A 256 -15.82 -10.42 -2.39
C THR A 256 -16.75 -9.34 -1.84
#